data_AF-A0A6L7NLG0-F1
#
_entry.id   AF-A0A6L7NLG0-F1
#
_cell.length_a   1.000
_cell.length_b   1.000
_cell.length_c   1.000
_cell.angle_alpha   90.00
_cell.angle_beta   90.00
_cell.angle_gamma   90.00
#
_symmetry.space_group_name_H-M   'P 1'
#
loop_
_entity.id
_entity.type
_entity.pdbx_description
1 polymer ?
#
loop_
_entity_poly.entity_id
_entity_poly.type
_entity_poly.pdbx_seq_one_letter_code
_entity_poly.pdbx_strand_id
1 'polypeptide(L)' 'MSPAEQPSAPEPGEAAYEPSYEQLVARLEETLARLESGDLPLEEALSAYEQGAALAGRAQELLDRAEQRIQELRELDAEP' A
#
# COMPACT_ATOMS: atom_id res chain seq x y z
N MET A 1 -19.24 35.18 19.60
CA MET A 1 -19.16 34.87 18.16
C MET A 1 -17.86 34.14 17.92
N SER A 2 -17.94 32.89 17.48
CA SER A 2 -16.76 32.08 17.11
C SER A 2 -16.16 32.60 15.81
N PRO A 3 -14.83 32.62 15.68
CA PRO A 3 -14.17 32.54 14.40
C PRO A 3 -13.51 31.17 14.23
N ALA A 4 -14.03 30.44 13.23
CA ALA A 4 -13.41 29.36 12.47
C ALA A 4 -12.74 28.23 13.24
N GLU A 5 -13.51 27.15 13.40
CA GLU A 5 -12.99 25.78 13.37
C GLU A 5 -12.28 25.57 12.02
N GLN A 6 -11.00 25.92 11.99
CA GLN A 6 -10.11 25.53 10.90
C GLN A 6 -9.90 24.03 11.06
N PRO A 7 -10.29 23.17 10.10
CA PRO A 7 -9.84 21.79 10.12
C PRO A 7 -8.33 21.80 9.92
N SER A 8 -7.62 21.59 11.03
CA SER A 8 -6.17 21.45 11.06
C SER A 8 -5.78 20.30 10.14
N ALA A 9 -4.74 20.51 9.32
CA ALA A 9 -4.13 19.46 8.50
C ALA A 9 -3.85 18.21 9.36
N PRO A 10 -3.92 16.99 8.79
CA PRO A 10 -3.69 15.78 9.58
C PRO A 10 -2.28 15.83 10.17
N GLU A 11 -2.19 15.67 11.49
CA GLU A 11 -0.94 15.64 12.21
C GLU A 11 -0.15 14.36 11.84
N PRO A 12 1.20 14.41 11.72
CA PRO A 12 2.02 13.28 11.27
C PRO A 12 2.20 12.15 12.32
N GLY A 13 1.13 11.79 13.02
CA GLY A 13 1.11 10.74 14.04
C GLY A 13 -0.16 9.89 14.10
N GLU A 14 -1.15 10.14 13.23
CA GLU A 14 -2.47 9.50 13.29
C GLU A 14 -2.87 8.78 11.99
N ALA A 15 -1.89 8.35 11.19
CA ALA A 15 -2.08 7.28 10.22
C ALA A 15 -1.67 5.97 10.90
N ALA A 16 -2.66 5.14 11.27
CA ALA A 16 -2.42 3.74 11.59
C ALA A 16 -1.47 3.17 10.53
N TYR A 17 -0.40 2.51 10.99
CA TYR A 17 0.81 2.15 10.23
C TYR A 17 0.49 1.21 9.05
N GLU A 18 -0.09 1.74 7.98
CA GLU A 18 -0.24 1.02 6.71
C GLU A 18 1.18 0.75 6.20
N PRO A 19 1.50 -0.52 5.84
CA PRO A 19 2.84 -0.86 5.37
C PRO A 19 3.15 -0.05 4.11
N SER A 20 4.37 0.51 4.08
CA SER A 20 4.88 1.20 2.90
C SER A 20 5.00 0.25 1.71
N TYR A 21 5.02 0.81 0.49
CA TYR A 21 5.18 0.01 -0.74
C TYR A 21 6.42 -0.88 -0.68
N GLU A 22 7.56 -0.35 -0.25
CA GLU A 22 8.82 -1.10 -0.10
C GLU A 22 8.68 -2.25 0.91
N GLN A 23 7.94 -2.05 2.00
CA GLN A 23 7.68 -3.12 2.97
C GLN A 23 6.77 -4.22 2.40
N LEU A 24 5.76 -3.86 1.61
CA LEU A 24 4.88 -4.84 0.96
C LEU A 24 5.66 -5.68 -0.06
N VAL A 25 6.49 -5.04 -0.87
CA VAL A 25 7.33 -5.73 -1.86
C VAL A 25 8.33 -6.65 -1.17
N ALA A 26 9.04 -6.18 -0.14
CA ALA A 26 9.97 -7.02 0.60
C ALA A 26 9.31 -8.27 1.21
N ARG A 27 8.08 -8.13 1.74
CA ARG A 27 7.29 -9.27 2.25
C ARG A 27 6.82 -10.21 1.15
N LEU A 28 6.50 -9.67 -0.03
CA LEU A 28 6.13 -10.48 -1.19
C LEU A 28 7.33 -11.30 -1.67
N GLU A 29 8.51 -10.70 -1.76
CA GLU A 29 9.77 -11.38 -2.11
C GLU A 29 10.11 -12.51 -1.12
N GLU A 30 9.96 -12.27 0.19
CA GLU A 30 10.12 -13.30 1.23
C GLU A 30 9.14 -14.47 1.03
N THR A 31 7.90 -14.16 0.66
CA THR A 31 6.85 -15.17 0.40
C THR A 31 7.16 -15.98 -0.85
N LEU A 32 7.61 -15.34 -1.93
CA LEU A 32 8.03 -15.99 -3.16
C LEU A 32 9.23 -16.91 -2.92
N ALA A 33 10.25 -16.42 -2.21
CA ALA A 33 11.44 -17.22 -1.87
C ALA A 33 11.07 -18.50 -1.09
N ARG A 34 10.06 -18.43 -0.21
CA ARG A 34 9.52 -19.61 0.48
C ARG A 34 8.89 -20.57 -0.53
N LEU A 35 7.95 -20.09 -1.35
CA LEU A 35 7.28 -20.92 -2.37
C LEU A 35 8.27 -21.58 -3.34
N GLU A 36 9.30 -20.86 -3.76
CA GLU A 36 10.34 -21.32 -4.67
C GLU A 36 11.28 -22.36 -4.04
N SER A 37 11.38 -22.41 -2.70
CA SER A 37 12.17 -23.42 -2.00
C SER A 37 11.65 -24.85 -2.20
N GLY A 38 10.38 -25.02 -2.59
CA GLY A 38 9.80 -26.32 -2.97
C GLY A 38 9.62 -27.35 -1.85
N ASP A 39 9.98 -27.03 -0.61
CA ASP A 39 9.91 -27.94 0.55
C ASP A 39 8.63 -27.75 1.39
N LEU A 40 7.72 -26.86 0.97
CA LEU A 40 6.50 -26.58 1.75
C LEU A 40 5.44 -27.68 1.54
N PRO A 41 4.80 -28.17 2.62
CA PRO A 41 3.60 -28.98 2.48
C PRO A 41 2.48 -28.17 1.81
N LEU A 42 1.55 -28.87 1.16
CA LEU A 42 0.52 -28.27 0.31
C LEU A 42 -0.30 -27.17 1.01
N GLU A 43 -0.71 -27.38 2.27
CA GLU A 43 -1.44 -26.37 3.05
C GLU A 43 -0.62 -25.10 3.28
N GLU A 44 0.67 -25.23 3.59
CA GLU A 44 1.53 -24.07 3.77
C GLU A 44 1.83 -23.36 2.44
N ALA A 45 1.96 -24.10 1.35
CA ALA A 45 2.12 -23.53 0.01
C ALA A 45 0.87 -22.74 -0.41
N LEU A 46 -0.33 -23.24 -0.13
CA LEU A 46 -1.59 -22.53 -0.35
C LEU A 46 -1.65 -21.25 0.48
N SER A 47 -1.34 -21.34 1.77
CA SER A 47 -1.34 -20.17 2.66
C SER A 47 -0.33 -19.12 2.24
N ALA A 48 0.87 -19.52 1.81
CA ALA A 48 1.89 -18.61 1.29
C ALA A 48 1.44 -17.94 -0.01
N TYR A 49 0.79 -18.69 -0.92
CA TYR A 49 0.22 -18.11 -2.14
C TYR A 49 -0.85 -17.06 -1.84
N GLU A 50 -1.79 -17.36 -0.94
CA GLU A 50 -2.84 -16.41 -0.54
C GLU A 50 -2.26 -15.12 0.08
N GLN A 51 -1.23 -15.26 0.92
CA GLN A 51 -0.50 -14.13 1.48
C GLN A 51 0.19 -13.31 0.39
N GLY A 52 0.88 -13.96 -0.55
CA GLY A 52 1.52 -13.30 -1.68
C GLY A 52 0.53 -12.53 -2.56
N ALA A 53 -0.62 -13.12 -2.87
CA ALA A 53 -1.68 -12.47 -3.62
C ALA A 53 -2.23 -11.23 -2.90
N ALA A 54 -2.43 -11.31 -1.58
CA ALA A 54 -2.88 -10.18 -0.78
C ALA A 54 -1.84 -9.04 -0.72
N LEU A 55 -0.56 -9.38 -0.57
CA LEU A 55 0.54 -8.40 -0.59
C LEU A 55 0.64 -7.69 -1.94
N ALA A 56 0.57 -8.43 -3.03
CA ALA A 56 0.57 -7.87 -4.39
C ALA A 56 -0.63 -6.94 -4.62
N GLY A 57 -1.82 -7.34 -4.18
CA GLY A 57 -3.03 -6.51 -4.27
C GLY A 57 -2.89 -5.18 -3.53
N ARG A 58 -2.34 -5.21 -2.31
CA ARG A 58 -2.09 -3.98 -1.52
C ARG A 58 -1.03 -3.08 -2.16
N ALA A 59 0.04 -3.67 -2.70
CA ALA A 59 1.09 -2.90 -3.38
C ALA A 59 0.52 -2.18 -4.61
N GLN A 60 -0.34 -2.87 -5.37
CA GLN A 60 -1.04 -2.29 -6.52
C GLN A 60 -1.96 -1.14 -6.08
N GLU A 61 -2.78 -1.33 -5.04
CA GLU A 61 -3.64 -0.27 -4.49
C GLU A 61 -2.86 1.00 -4.10
N LEU A 62 -1.67 0.85 -3.51
CA LEU A 62 -0.83 2.00 -3.18
C LEU A 62 -0.35 2.75 -4.43
N LEU A 63 0.02 2.01 -5.49
CA LEU A 63 0.42 2.61 -6.76
C LEU A 63 -0.76 3.33 -7.43
N ASP A 64 -1.94 2.72 -7.44
CA ASP A 64 -3.16 3.33 -7.99
C ASP A 64 -3.51 4.63 -7.26
N ARG A 65 -3.45 4.64 -5.92
CA ARG A 65 -3.66 5.86 -5.12
C ARG A 65 -2.61 6.93 -5.44
N ALA A 66 -1.34 6.56 -5.60
CA ALA A 66 -0.27 7.48 -5.94
C ALA A 66 -0.47 8.08 -7.36
N GLU A 67 -0.85 7.25 -8.34
CA GLU A 67 -1.15 7.70 -9.70
C GLU A 67 -2.33 8.67 -9.72
N GLN A 68 -3.43 8.32 -9.04
CA GLN A 68 -4.59 9.19 -8.92
C GLN A 68 -4.21 10.54 -8.32
N ARG A 69 -3.37 10.55 -7.28
CA ARG A 69 -2.91 11.79 -6.65
C ARG A 69 -2.08 12.65 -7.60
N ILE A 70 -1.21 12.03 -8.41
CA ILE A 70 -0.43 12.73 -9.43
C ILE A 70 -1.36 13.33 -10.50
N GLN A 71 -2.41 12.62 -10.89
CA GLN A 71 -3.37 13.09 -11.88
C GLN A 71 -4.13 14.32 -11.36
N GLU A 72 -4.66 14.27 -10.13
CA GLU A 72 -5.32 15.42 -9.48
C GLU A 72 -4.41 16.66 -9.44
N LEU A 73 -3.13 16.47 -9.09
CA LEU A 73 -2.15 17.57 -9.03
C LEU A 73 -1.87 18.16 -10.41
N ARG A 74 -1.82 17.35 -11.46
CA ARG A 74 -1.65 17.83 -12.85
C ARG A 74 -2.87 18.61 -13.33
N GLU A 75 -4.07 18.19 -12.95
CA GLU A 75 -5.31 18.91 -13.28
C GLU A 75 -5.39 20.26 -12.56
N LEU A 76 -4.87 20.34 -11.33
CA LEU A 76 -4.75 21.58 -10.57
C LEU A 76 -3.69 22.56 -11.13
N ASP A 77 -2.57 22.03 -11.65
CA ASP A 77 -1.50 22.85 -12.26
C ASP A 77 -1.87 23.30 -13.68
N ALA A 78 -2.77 22.57 -14.35
CA ALA A 78 -3.32 22.89 -15.67
C ALA A 78 -4.46 23.93 -15.59
N GLU A 79 -4.18 25.11 -15.03
CA GLU A 79 -5.00 26.31 -15.28
C GLU A 79 -4.37 27.13 -16.43
N PRO A 80 -5.16 27.67 -17.38
CA PRO A 80 -4.67 28.56 -18.44
C PRO A 80 -4.29 29.97 -17.94
#